data_AF-A0A7K1X261-F1
#
_entry.id   AF-A0A7K1X261-F1
#
_cell.length_a   1.000
_cell.length_b   1.000
_cell.length_c   1.000
_cell.angle_alpha   90.00
_cell.angle_beta   90.00
_cell.angle_gamma   90.00
#
_symmetry.space_group_name_H-M   'P 1'
#
loop_
_entity.id
_entity.type
_entity.pdbx_description
1 polymer ?
#
loop_
_entity_poly.entity_id
_entity_poly.type
_entity_poly.pdbx_seq_one_letter_code
_entity_poly.pdbx_strand_id
1 'polypeptide(L)'
;MKTKLYIMALMAALIYSCQDGLNSNQEEISQDSIQALNIEKRTLRQWFSLNREADSIIASAESMIEKEIDNPRAAKRNKNNVVKAQYHLDRLKQKVAYIKDYEVSIDHFDQDVSHTLDSLKIDYLQEKMRLEAALCELDVYELP
;
A
#
# COMPACT_ATOMS: atom_id res chain seq x y z
N MET A 1 -9.50 32.98 -27.68
CA MET A 1 -10.30 31.98 -26.93
C MET A 1 -10.51 30.75 -27.83
N LYS A 2 -9.65 29.72 -27.74
CA LYS A 2 -9.63 28.55 -28.65
C LYS A 2 -9.26 27.25 -27.91
N THR A 3 -9.81 27.01 -26.72
CA THR A 3 -9.43 25.86 -25.87
C THR A 3 -10.64 25.07 -25.35
N LYS A 4 -11.76 25.03 -26.10
CA LYS A 4 -12.98 24.33 -25.66
C LYS A 4 -13.55 23.28 -26.62
N LEU A 5 -12.88 22.94 -27.73
CA LEU A 5 -13.40 21.95 -28.69
C LEU A 5 -12.69 20.58 -28.67
N TYR A 6 -11.62 20.40 -27.89
CA TYR A 6 -10.86 19.15 -27.89
C TYR A 6 -11.50 18.01 -27.08
N ILE A 7 -12.44 18.31 -26.19
CA ILE A 7 -13.01 17.30 -25.28
C ILE A 7 -14.15 16.50 -25.95
N MET A 8 -14.85 17.05 -26.95
CA MET A 8 -15.91 16.32 -27.66
C MET A 8 -15.39 15.34 -28.72
N ALA A 9 -14.22 15.59 -29.32
CA ALA A 9 -13.67 14.71 -30.34
C ALA A 9 -13.14 13.38 -29.76
N LEU A 10 -12.74 13.36 -28.48
CA LEU A 10 -12.16 12.18 -27.83
C LEU A 10 -13.22 11.15 -27.41
N MET A 11 -14.46 11.58 -27.19
CA MET A 11 -15.57 10.69 -26.80
C MET A 11 -16.17 9.94 -27.99
N ALA A 12 -16.07 10.47 -29.21
CA ALA A 12 -16.60 9.81 -30.40
C ALA A 12 -15.73 8.60 -30.85
N ALA A 13 -14.43 8.63 -30.58
CA ALA A 13 -13.52 7.53 -30.91
C ALA A 13 -13.67 6.31 -29.99
N LEU A 14 -14.22 6.47 -28.78
CA LEU A 14 -14.41 5.37 -27.82
C LEU A 14 -15.67 4.54 -28.06
N ILE A 15 -16.63 5.05 -28.86
CA ILE A 15 -17.89 4.33 -29.13
C ILE A 15 -17.78 3.47 -30.40
N TYR A 16 -16.82 3.75 -31.30
CA TYR A 16 -16.68 3.02 -32.57
C TYR A 16 -15.93 1.68 -32.44
N SER A 17 -15.26 1.40 -31.32
CA SER A 17 -14.53 0.14 -31.12
C SER A 17 -15.39 -1.01 -30.57
N CYS A 18 -16.70 -0.83 -30.37
CA CYS A 18 -17.60 -1.86 -29.84
C CYS A 18 -18.52 -2.52 -30.89
N GLN A 19 -18.30 -2.27 -32.18
CA GLN A 19 -19.07 -2.91 -33.25
C GLN A 19 -18.14 -3.38 -34.36
N ASP A 20 -17.44 -4.49 -34.13
CA ASP A 20 -17.16 -5.47 -35.19
C ASP A 20 -16.52 -6.71 -34.55
N GLY A 21 -17.20 -7.86 -34.70
CA GLY A 21 -16.65 -9.14 -34.23
C GLY A 21 -17.68 -10.21 -33.89
N LEU A 22 -18.79 -10.30 -34.62
CA LEU A 22 -19.58 -11.53 -34.68
C LEU A 22 -18.79 -12.53 -35.54
N ASN A 23 -18.62 -13.75 -35.00
CA ASN A 23 -17.93 -14.94 -35.53
C ASN A 23 -16.43 -15.05 -35.29
N SER A 24 -16.06 -15.88 -34.31
CA SER A 24 -15.22 -17.06 -34.56
C SER A 24 -15.19 -17.94 -33.30
N ASN A 25 -15.77 -19.14 -33.40
CA ASN A 25 -15.49 -20.21 -32.46
C ASN A 25 -14.10 -20.77 -32.77
N GLN A 26 -13.12 -20.49 -31.92
CA GLN A 26 -11.92 -21.31 -31.82
C GLN A 26 -11.28 -21.13 -30.45
N GLU A 27 -10.97 -22.25 -29.80
CA GLU A 27 -10.24 -22.32 -28.53
C GLU A 27 -8.88 -21.62 -28.66
N GLU A 28 -8.85 -20.35 -28.31
CA GLU A 28 -7.65 -19.56 -28.12
C GLU A 28 -7.53 -19.33 -26.62
N ILE A 29 -6.49 -19.87 -26.00
CA ILE A 29 -6.15 -19.48 -24.62
C ILE A 29 -5.92 -17.97 -24.68
N SER A 30 -6.93 -17.23 -24.21
CA SER A 30 -7.12 -15.84 -24.58
C SER A 30 -5.92 -15.02 -24.13
N GLN A 31 -5.41 -14.19 -25.02
CA GLN A 31 -4.37 -13.19 -24.72
C GLN A 31 -4.75 -12.34 -23.48
N ASP A 32 -6.06 -12.17 -23.26
CA ASP A 32 -6.66 -11.57 -22.06
C ASP A 32 -6.37 -12.35 -20.77
N SER A 33 -6.38 -13.68 -20.78
CA SER A 33 -6.03 -14.50 -19.61
C SER A 33 -4.55 -14.34 -19.22
N ILE A 34 -3.65 -14.26 -20.22
CA ILE A 34 -2.21 -14.05 -19.99
C ILE A 34 -1.96 -12.64 -19.46
N GLN A 35 -2.71 -11.65 -19.93
CA GLN A 35 -2.60 -10.27 -19.44
C GLN A 35 -3.13 -10.13 -18.01
N ALA A 36 -4.28 -10.73 -17.68
CA ALA A 36 -4.84 -10.75 -16.34
C ALA A 36 -3.89 -11.39 -15.32
N LEU A 37 -3.31 -12.55 -15.66
CA LEU A 37 -2.38 -13.30 -14.79
C LEU A 37 -1.05 -12.54 -14.57
N ASN A 38 -0.60 -11.78 -15.56
CA ASN A 38 0.56 -10.90 -15.41
C ASN A 38 0.29 -9.69 -14.51
N ILE A 39 -0.93 -9.13 -14.55
CA ILE A 39 -1.35 -8.03 -13.66
C ILE A 39 -1.42 -8.53 -12.22
N GLU A 40 -2.08 -9.67 -11.98
CA GLU A 40 -2.13 -10.35 -10.69
C GLU A 40 -0.73 -10.54 -10.09
N LYS A 41 0.19 -11.15 -10.86
CA LYS A 41 1.56 -11.43 -10.39
C LYS A 41 2.34 -10.15 -10.09
N ARG A 42 2.13 -9.07 -10.85
CA ARG A 42 2.78 -7.78 -10.60
C ARG A 42 2.25 -7.13 -9.33
N THR A 43 0.93 -7.10 -9.14
CA THR A 43 0.29 -6.51 -7.97
C THR A 43 0.74 -7.23 -6.71
N LEU A 44 0.65 -8.57 -6.68
CA LEU A 44 1.13 -9.38 -5.57
C LEU A 44 2.63 -9.15 -5.28
N ARG A 45 3.49 -9.08 -6.31
CA ARG A 45 4.92 -8.78 -6.12
C ARG A 45 5.17 -7.41 -5.49
N GLN A 46 4.44 -6.39 -5.89
CA GLN A 46 4.55 -5.06 -5.27
C GLN A 46 4.12 -5.10 -3.80
N TRP A 47 3.10 -5.90 -3.48
CA TRP A 47 2.65 -6.14 -2.12
C TRP A 47 3.67 -6.84 -1.24
N PHE A 48 4.25 -7.94 -1.72
CA PHE A 48 5.35 -8.62 -1.03
C PHE A 48 6.54 -7.69 -0.74
N SER A 49 6.85 -6.77 -1.66
CA SER A 49 7.90 -5.77 -1.45
C SER A 49 7.57 -4.82 -0.31
N LEU A 50 6.33 -4.33 -0.23
CA LEU A 50 5.87 -3.47 0.86
C LEU A 50 5.89 -4.21 2.20
N ASN A 51 5.51 -5.47 2.20
CA ASN A 51 5.48 -6.32 3.39
C ASN A 51 6.89 -6.50 3.99
N ARG A 52 7.89 -6.75 3.13
CA ARG A 52 9.30 -6.84 3.55
C ARG A 52 9.82 -5.50 4.08
N GLU A 53 9.44 -4.39 3.46
CA GLU A 53 9.79 -3.04 3.95
C GLU A 53 9.17 -2.78 5.33
N ALA A 54 7.92 -3.20 5.52
CA ALA A 54 7.18 -3.02 6.77
C ALA A 54 7.87 -3.68 7.96
N ASP A 55 8.36 -4.92 7.81
CA ASP A 55 9.08 -5.61 8.88
C ASP A 55 10.36 -4.86 9.29
N SER A 56 11.08 -4.27 8.33
CA SER A 56 12.26 -3.45 8.60
C SER A 56 11.91 -2.15 9.32
N ILE A 57 10.80 -1.50 8.95
CA ILE A 57 10.31 -0.27 9.60
C ILE A 57 9.90 -0.54 11.04
N ILE A 58 9.15 -1.63 11.27
CA ILE A 58 8.71 -2.06 12.60
C ILE A 58 9.94 -2.29 13.50
N ALA A 59 10.92 -3.08 13.05
CA ALA A 59 12.12 -3.37 13.82
C ALA A 59 12.94 -2.11 14.14
N SER A 60 13.06 -1.19 13.18
CA SER A 60 13.75 0.08 13.37
C SER A 60 13.04 0.95 14.41
N ALA A 61 11.71 1.09 14.29
CA ALA A 61 10.88 1.86 15.20
C ALA A 61 10.90 1.30 16.62
N GLU A 62 10.82 -0.02 16.78
CA GLU A 62 10.98 -0.70 18.07
C GLU A 62 12.31 -0.32 18.73
N SER A 63 13.43 -0.41 17.99
CA SER A 63 14.75 -0.07 18.53
C SER A 63 14.86 1.40 18.94
N MET A 64 14.27 2.32 18.17
CA MET A 64 14.27 3.76 18.50
C MET A 64 13.48 4.04 19.78
N ILE A 65 12.29 3.45 19.91
CA ILE A 65 11.42 3.62 21.06
C ILE A 65 12.06 3.00 22.31
N GLU A 66 12.65 1.81 22.19
CA GLU A 66 13.34 1.12 23.28
C GLU A 66 14.53 1.95 23.81
N LYS A 67 15.36 2.50 22.92
CA LYS A 67 16.47 3.42 23.30
C LYS A 67 15.98 4.64 24.07
N GLU A 68 14.84 5.19 23.69
CA GLU A 68 14.27 6.37 24.34
C GLU A 68 13.68 6.04 25.73
N ILE A 69 13.08 4.85 25.87
CA ILE A 69 12.58 4.31 27.15
C ILE A 69 13.74 4.03 28.12
N ASP A 70 14.81 3.42 27.62
CA ASP A 70 15.98 3.03 28.41
C ASP A 70 16.84 4.22 28.83
N ASN A 71 16.61 5.42 28.27
CA ASN A 71 17.24 6.66 28.69
C ASN A 71 16.40 7.35 29.78
N PRO A 72 16.78 7.29 31.08
CA PRO A 72 15.93 7.77 32.19
C PRO A 72 15.66 9.27 32.17
N ARG A 73 16.52 10.04 31.49
CA ARG A 73 16.36 11.51 31.33
C ARG A 73 15.46 11.86 30.15
N ALA A 74 15.53 11.09 29.07
CA ALA A 74 14.74 11.31 27.85
C ALA A 74 13.30 10.79 28.03
N ALA A 75 13.14 9.60 28.61
CA ALA A 75 11.83 9.00 28.92
C ALA A 75 10.93 9.90 29.79
N LYS A 76 11.49 10.71 30.70
CA LYS A 76 10.70 11.65 31.53
C LYS A 76 10.32 12.94 30.79
N ARG A 77 11.16 13.39 29.84
CA ARG A 77 10.92 14.59 29.03
C ARG A 77 9.95 14.30 27.87
N ASN A 78 10.11 13.14 27.25
CA ASN A 78 9.44 12.74 26.01
C ASN A 78 8.37 11.67 26.23
N LYS A 79 7.92 11.45 27.48
CA LYS A 79 6.95 10.40 27.85
C LYS A 79 5.73 10.34 26.92
N ASN A 80 5.13 11.48 26.62
CA ASN A 80 3.94 11.55 25.76
C ASN A 80 4.27 11.19 24.30
N ASN A 81 5.46 11.55 23.82
CA ASN A 81 5.91 11.25 22.47
C ASN A 81 6.24 9.76 22.35
N VAL A 82 6.87 9.16 23.36
CA VAL A 82 7.11 7.70 23.44
C VAL A 82 5.80 6.93 23.39
N VAL A 83 4.80 7.34 24.18
CA VAL A 83 3.48 6.72 24.18
C VAL A 83 2.80 6.85 22.80
N LYS A 84 2.92 8.01 22.16
CA LYS A 84 2.36 8.26 20.82
C LYS A 84 3.05 7.41 19.74
N ALA A 85 4.38 7.33 19.77
CA ALA A 85 5.16 6.49 18.87
C ALA A 85 4.83 5.00 19.06
N GLN A 86 4.74 4.54 20.31
CA GLN A 86 4.34 3.16 20.62
C GLN A 86 2.93 2.85 20.11
N TYR A 87 1.98 3.78 20.30
CA TYR A 87 0.61 3.62 19.78
C TYR A 87 0.60 3.43 18.26
N HIS A 88 1.32 4.27 17.51
CA HIS A 88 1.36 4.15 16.05
C HIS A 88 2.14 2.90 15.59
N LEU A 89 3.16 2.49 16.33
CA LEU A 89 3.90 1.24 16.07
C LEU A 89 2.98 0.02 16.21
N ASP A 90 2.20 -0.05 17.29
CA ASP A 90 1.28 -1.15 17.54
C ASP A 90 0.17 -1.21 16.48
N ARG A 91 -0.35 -0.05 16.06
CA ARG A 91 -1.33 0.01 14.96
C ARG A 91 -0.73 -0.40 13.63
N LEU A 92 0.51 -0.01 13.34
CA LEU A 92 1.20 -0.43 12.12
C LEU A 92 1.38 -1.96 12.12
N LYS A 93 1.83 -2.56 13.24
CA LYS A 93 1.94 -4.02 13.39
C LYS A 93 0.61 -4.72 13.13
N GLN A 94 -0.49 -4.22 13.71
CA GLN A 94 -1.83 -4.78 13.49
C GLN A 94 -2.23 -4.74 12.01
N LYS A 95 -1.98 -3.61 11.33
CA LYS A 95 -2.27 -3.47 9.89
C LYS A 95 -1.43 -4.43 9.05
N VAL A 96 -0.14 -4.55 9.34
CA VAL A 96 0.77 -5.46 8.63
C VAL A 96 0.36 -6.92 8.86
N ALA A 97 0.01 -7.30 10.09
CA ALA A 97 -0.50 -8.64 10.39
C ALA A 97 -1.80 -8.92 9.62
N TYR A 98 -2.75 -7.98 9.61
CA TYR A 98 -3.99 -8.12 8.84
C TYR A 98 -3.73 -8.28 7.34
N ILE A 99 -2.80 -7.50 6.77
CA ILE A 99 -2.43 -7.62 5.35
C ILE A 99 -1.83 -8.99 5.06
N LYS A 100 -0.93 -9.49 5.94
CA LYS A 100 -0.33 -10.83 5.83
C LYS A 100 -1.41 -11.92 5.87
N ASP A 101 -2.37 -11.81 6.80
CA ASP A 101 -3.46 -12.77 6.93
C ASP A 101 -4.41 -12.72 5.73
N TYR A 102 -4.75 -11.52 5.26
CA TYR A 102 -5.58 -11.31 4.09
C TYR A 102 -4.93 -11.93 2.84
N GLU A 103 -3.63 -11.70 2.64
CA GLU A 103 -2.86 -12.28 1.53
C GLU A 103 -2.94 -13.82 1.51
N VAL A 104 -2.79 -14.47 2.66
CA VAL A 104 -2.88 -15.94 2.76
C VAL A 104 -4.31 -16.45 2.52
N SER A 105 -5.33 -15.62 2.72
CA SER A 105 -6.74 -15.98 2.52
C SER A 105 -7.25 -15.83 1.09
N ILE A 106 -6.45 -15.25 0.19
CA ILE A 106 -6.85 -15.06 -1.21
C ILE A 106 -6.71 -16.39 -1.95
N ASP A 107 -7.85 -17.01 -2.27
CA ASP A 107 -7.89 -18.22 -3.09
C ASP A 107 -7.78 -17.91 -4.60
N HIS A 108 -8.34 -16.78 -5.05
CA HIS A 108 -8.35 -16.34 -6.45
C HIS A 108 -8.23 -14.81 -6.51
N PHE A 109 -7.47 -14.30 -7.49
CA PHE A 109 -7.30 -12.86 -7.68
C PHE A 109 -8.38 -12.31 -8.62
N ASP A 110 -9.19 -11.37 -8.13
CA ASP A 110 -10.18 -10.63 -8.90
C ASP A 110 -10.08 -9.11 -8.64
N GLN A 111 -11.02 -8.35 -9.21
CA GLN A 111 -11.05 -6.89 -9.08
C GLN A 111 -11.32 -6.44 -7.63
N ASP A 112 -12.09 -7.20 -6.86
CA ASP A 112 -12.43 -6.89 -5.47
C ASP A 112 -11.21 -7.11 -4.56
N VAL A 113 -10.43 -8.16 -4.83
CA VAL A 113 -9.13 -8.40 -4.20
C VAL A 113 -8.18 -7.25 -4.49
N SER A 114 -8.07 -6.81 -5.75
CA SER A 114 -7.23 -5.67 -6.11
C SER A 114 -7.65 -4.39 -5.39
N HIS A 115 -8.95 -4.08 -5.36
CA HIS A 115 -9.46 -2.89 -4.68
C HIS A 115 -9.23 -2.93 -3.17
N THR A 116 -9.45 -4.11 -2.55
CA THR A 116 -9.22 -4.31 -1.12
C THR A 116 -7.76 -4.12 -0.77
N LEU A 117 -6.85 -4.70 -1.57
CA LEU A 117 -5.42 -4.50 -1.42
C LEU A 117 -5.09 -3.00 -1.50
N ASP A 118 -5.51 -2.29 -2.55
CA ASP A 118 -5.25 -0.86 -2.70
C ASP A 118 -5.74 -0.04 -1.48
N SER A 119 -6.91 -0.37 -0.93
CA SER A 119 -7.41 0.24 0.31
C SER A 119 -6.48 -0.04 1.49
N LEU A 120 -6.05 -1.28 1.67
CA LEU A 120 -5.11 -1.66 2.72
C LEU A 120 -3.76 -0.94 2.58
N LYS A 121 -3.38 -0.56 1.35
CA LYS A 121 -2.11 0.12 1.07
C LYS A 121 -2.14 1.52 1.61
N ILE A 122 -3.23 2.21 1.32
CA ILE A 122 -3.47 3.57 1.78
C ILE A 122 -3.48 3.57 3.31
N ASP A 123 -4.18 2.61 3.90
CA ASP A 123 -4.26 2.41 5.34
C ASP A 123 -2.90 2.18 6.00
N TYR A 124 -2.06 1.34 5.40
CA TYR A 124 -0.68 1.09 5.82
C TYR A 124 0.18 2.36 5.71
N LEU A 125 0.16 3.02 4.55
CA LEU A 125 0.97 4.21 4.29
C LEU A 125 0.61 5.37 5.23
N GLN A 126 -0.69 5.58 5.48
CA GLN A 126 -1.14 6.59 6.42
C GLN A 126 -0.64 6.32 7.84
N GLU A 127 -0.66 5.07 8.29
CA GLU A 127 -0.18 4.74 9.63
C GLU A 127 1.35 4.78 9.72
N LYS A 128 2.06 4.37 8.66
CA LYS A 128 3.51 4.53 8.53
C LYS A 128 3.90 5.99 8.69
N MET A 129 3.25 6.91 7.97
CA MET A 129 3.53 8.35 8.08
C MET A 129 3.27 8.90 9.48
N ARG A 130 2.24 8.42 10.18
CA ARG A 130 1.97 8.82 11.57
C ARG A 130 3.02 8.30 12.54
N LEU A 131 3.50 7.07 12.34
CA LEU A 131 4.61 6.51 13.10
C LEU A 131 5.89 7.32 12.85
N GLU A 132 6.25 7.58 11.60
CA GLU A 132 7.42 8.40 11.24
C GLU A 132 7.34 9.79 11.88
N ALA A 133 6.18 10.45 11.80
CA ALA A 133 5.98 11.75 12.45
C ALA A 133 6.16 11.66 13.98
N ALA A 134 5.63 10.61 14.62
CA ALA A 134 5.78 10.41 16.06
C ALA A 134 7.23 10.08 16.46
N LEU A 135 7.97 9.34 15.63
CA LEU A 135 9.39 9.04 15.85
C LEU A 135 10.27 10.28 15.69
N CYS A 136 9.96 11.16 14.73
CA CYS A 136 10.65 12.45 14.59
C CYS A 136 10.50 13.32 15.85
N GLU A 137 9.35 13.27 16.52
CA GLU A 137 9.09 13.98 17.78
C GLU A 137 9.87 13.40 18.98
N LEU A 138 10.51 12.22 18.85
CA LEU A 138 11.38 11.65 19.90
C LEU A 138 12.78 12.28 19.92
N ASP A 139 13.12 13.13 18.94
CA ASP A 139 14.43 13.80 18.86
C ASP A 139 15.62 12.78 18.82
N VAL A 140 15.42 11.66 18.12
CA VAL A 140 16.45 10.67 17.75
C VAL A 140 16.65 10.65 16.23
N TYR A 141 16.62 11.82 15.60
CA TYR A 141 16.88 11.96 14.15
C TYR A 141 18.00 12.97 13.91
N GLU A 142 19.25 12.50 13.96
CA GLU A 142 20.30 13.07 13.12
C GLU A 142 20.19 12.36 11.75
N LEU A 143 19.56 13.02 10.76
CA LEU A 143 19.77 12.65 9.36
C LEU A 143 21.20 13.05 8.96
N PRO A 144 21.93 12.22 8.20
CA PRO A 144 23.16 12.65 7.54
C PRO A 144 22.90 13.79 6.54
#